data_AF-A0A8J6PER0-F1
#
_entry.id   AF-A0A8J6PER0-F1
#
_cell.length_a   1.000
_cell.length_b   1.000
_cell.length_c   1.000
_cell.angle_alpha   90.00
_cell.angle_beta   90.00
_cell.angle_gamma   90.00
#
_symmetry.space_group_name_H-M   'P 1'
#
loop_
_entity.id
_entity.type
_entity.pdbx_description
1 polymer ?
#
loop_
_entity_poly.entity_id
_entity_poly.type
_entity_poly.pdbx_seq_one_letter_code
_entity_poly.pdbx_strand_id
1 'polypeptide(L)'
;MFPTRMRYSGVSLGYQVTSIVAGSLAPIIAVRLLDEYSSSVPIAWYLCGAAGITLIAVLFSRETKGLDLATIDAADAEAIASREELAKANLR
;
A
#
# COMPACT_ATOMS: atom_id res chain seq x y z
N MET A 1 -6.87 -5.87 -5.14
CA MET A 1 -5.75 -6.28 -6.01
C MET A 1 -5.85 -5.50 -7.31
N PHE A 2 -4.75 -4.93 -7.83
CA PHE A 2 -4.75 -4.11 -9.05
C PHE A 2 -4.76 -4.96 -10.33
N PRO A 3 -5.36 -4.47 -11.44
CA PRO A 3 -5.28 -5.11 -12.76
C PRO A 3 -3.85 -5.37 -13.18
N THR A 4 -3.63 -6.41 -13.99
CA THR A 4 -2.29 -6.93 -14.33
C THR A 4 -1.35 -5.86 -14.90
N ARG A 5 -1.90 -4.93 -15.69
CA ARG A 5 -1.17 -3.79 -16.28
C ARG A 5 -0.69 -2.73 -15.29
N MET A 6 -1.31 -2.58 -14.12
CA MET A 6 -0.97 -1.54 -13.12
C MET A 6 -0.35 -2.12 -11.83
N ARG A 7 -0.28 -3.45 -11.70
CA ARG A 7 0.17 -4.14 -10.49
C ARG A 7 1.59 -3.77 -10.07
N TYR A 8 2.54 -3.78 -11.01
CA TYR A 8 3.94 -3.45 -10.72
C TYR A 8 4.13 -1.98 -10.30
N SER A 9 3.43 -1.06 -10.95
CA SER A 9 3.45 0.36 -10.59
C SER A 9 2.86 0.60 -9.20
N GLY A 10 1.75 -0.06 -8.87
CA GLY A 10 1.12 0.03 -7.55
C GLY A 10 2.03 -0.49 -6.43
N VAL A 11 2.67 -1.65 -6.64
CA VAL A 11 3.62 -2.23 -5.69
C VAL A 11 4.86 -1.35 -5.52
N SER A 12 5.44 -0.85 -6.62
CA SER A 12 6.62 0.02 -6.58
C SER A 12 6.36 1.33 -5.83
N LEU A 13 5.21 1.97 -6.08
CA LEU A 13 4.83 3.20 -5.36
C LEU A 13 4.70 2.94 -3.86
N GLY A 14 4.05 1.83 -3.48
CA GLY A 14 3.93 1.43 -2.08
C GLY A 14 5.29 1.23 -1.41
N TYR A 15 6.23 0.57 -2.09
CA TYR A 15 7.59 0.38 -1.59
C TYR A 15 8.35 1.69 -1.42
N GLN A 16 8.32 2.58 -2.40
CA GLN A 16 9.07 3.83 -2.35
C GLN A 16 8.56 4.74 -1.23
N VAL A 17 7.25 4.92 -1.12
CA VAL A 17 6.64 5.74 -0.07
C VAL A 17 6.92 5.15 1.31
N THR A 18 6.74 3.84 1.47
CA THR A 18 7.02 3.15 2.74
C THR A 18 8.49 3.25 3.12
N SER A 19 9.41 3.09 2.15
CA SER A 19 10.85 3.17 2.40
C SER A 19 11.29 4.56 2.85
N ILE A 20 10.73 5.62 2.27
CA ILE A 20 11.06 7.00 2.67
C ILE A 20 10.59 7.24 4.11
N VAL A 21 9.35 6.85 4.42
CA VAL A 21 8.75 7.07 5.73
C VAL A 21 9.44 6.22 6.80
N ALA A 22 9.56 4.91 6.58
CA ALA A 22 10.18 3.99 7.53
C ALA A 22 11.69 4.24 7.68
N GLY A 23 12.38 4.56 6.59
CA GLY A 23 13.82 4.81 6.61
C GLY A 23 14.22 6.10 7.30
N SER A 24 13.33 7.11 7.37
CA SER A 24 13.62 8.40 7.99
C SER A 24 12.98 8.57 9.36
N LEU A 25 11.68 8.34 9.50
CA LEU A 25 10.96 8.64 10.75
C LEU A 25 11.21 7.60 11.84
N ALA A 26 11.32 6.32 11.49
CA ALA A 26 11.53 5.27 12.48
C ALA A 26 12.85 5.42 13.27
N PRO A 27 14.03 5.63 12.63
CA PRO A 27 15.27 5.81 13.39
C PRO A 27 15.30 7.11 14.19
N ILE A 28 14.70 8.21 13.70
CA ILE A 28 14.63 9.47 14.45
C ILE A 28 13.87 9.27 15.77
N ILE A 29 12.71 8.62 15.72
CA ILE A 29 11.90 8.35 16.91
C ILE A 29 12.62 7.37 17.84
N ALA A 30 13.23 6.31 17.30
CA ALA A 30 13.96 5.32 18.09
C ALA A 30 15.15 5.93 18.83
N VAL A 31 15.94 6.79 18.17
CA VAL A 31 17.08 7.48 18.78
C VAL A 31 16.60 8.45 19.87
N ARG A 32 15.53 9.22 19.62
CA ARG A 32 14.95 10.12 20.64
C ARG A 32 14.49 9.36 21.89
N LEU A 33 13.80 8.24 21.73
CA LEU A 33 13.38 7.40 22.85
C LEU A 33 14.56 6.78 23.59
N LEU A 34 15.63 6.40 22.87
CA LEU A 34 16.82 5.85 23.49
C LEU A 34 17.56 6.91 24.32
N ASP A 35 17.67 8.14 23.81
CA ASP A 35 18.37 9.24 24.47
C ASP A 35 17.66 9.66 25.77
N GLU A 36 16.33 9.64 25.78
CA GLU A 36 15.51 10.08 26.91
C GLU A 36 15.38 9.02 28.03
N TYR A 37 15.34 7.72 27.66
CA TYR A 37 15.13 6.63 28.63
C TYR A 37 16.37 5.78 28.90
N SER A 38 17.43 5.91 28.09
CA SER A 38 18.66 5.08 28.15
C SER A 38 18.40 3.56 28.17
N SER A 39 17.24 3.13 27.70
CA SER A 39 16.73 1.76 27.81
C SER A 39 16.05 1.36 26.51
N SER A 40 16.12 0.08 26.15
CA SER A 40 15.54 -0.47 24.92
C SER A 40 14.03 -0.75 25.02
N VAL A 41 13.47 -0.71 26.24
CA VAL A 41 12.05 -1.03 26.50
C VAL A 41 11.07 -0.11 25.75
N PRO A 42 11.27 1.22 25.67
CA PRO A 42 10.39 2.12 24.92
C PRO A 42 10.43 1.84 23.40
N ILE A 43 11.59 1.46 22.87
CA ILE A 43 11.75 1.11 21.45
C ILE A 43 10.94 -0.16 21.13
N ALA A 44 10.96 -1.15 22.03
CA ALA A 44 10.17 -2.36 21.87
C ALA A 44 8.66 -2.07 21.86
N TRP A 45 8.18 -1.16 22.71
CA TRP A 45 6.79 -0.70 22.69
C TRP A 45 6.41 0.04 21.40
N TYR A 46 7.31 0.89 20.89
CA TYR A 46 7.13 1.54 19.58
C TYR A 46 7.00 0.51 18.46
N LEU A 47 7.87 -0.51 18.45
CA LEU A 47 7.80 -1.60 17.47
C LEU A 47 6.52 -2.44 17.61
N CYS A 48 6.07 -2.70 18.85
CA CYS A 48 4.79 -3.38 19.10
C CYS A 48 3.61 -2.55 18.58
N GLY A 49 3.63 -1.23 18.75
CA GLY A 49 2.62 -0.33 18.19
C GLY A 49 2.60 -0.38 16.66
N ALA A 50 3.76 -0.30 16.02
CA ALA A 50 3.89 -0.41 14.56
C ALA A 50 3.38 -1.77 14.05
N ALA A 51 3.74 -2.87 14.72
CA ALA A 51 3.25 -4.21 14.42
C ALA A 51 1.72 -4.32 14.58
N GLY A 52 1.16 -3.68 15.61
CA GLY A 52 -0.29 -3.59 15.81
C GLY A 52 -0.99 -2.88 14.65
N ILE A 53 -0.43 -1.77 14.16
CA ILE A 53 -0.94 -1.06 12.97
C ILE A 53 -0.89 -1.97 11.74
N THR A 54 0.22 -2.69 11.53
CA THR A 54 0.32 -3.67 10.44
C THR A 54 -0.73 -4.78 10.57
N LEU A 55 -0.94 -5.31 11.77
CA LEU A 55 -1.95 -6.34 12.02
C LEU A 55 -3.36 -5.83 11.68
N ILE A 56 -3.71 -4.63 12.13
CA ILE A 56 -4.99 -3.99 11.79
C ILE A 56 -5.11 -3.85 10.27
N ALA A 57 -4.09 -3.32 9.59
CA ALA A 57 -4.11 -3.17 8.14
C ALA A 57 -4.29 -4.51 7.41
N VAL A 58 -3.66 -5.58 7.89
CA VAL A 58 -3.83 -6.94 7.34
C VAL A 58 -5.24 -7.45 7.58
N LEU A 59 -5.83 -7.22 8.76
CA LEU A 59 -7.21 -7.61 9.06
C LEU A 59 -8.23 -6.88 8.16
N PHE A 60 -7.97 -5.62 7.83
CA PHE A 60 -8.79 -4.86 6.86
C PHE A 60 -8.47 -5.21 5.40
N SER A 61 -7.33 -5.85 5.15
CA SER A 61 -6.98 -6.30 3.80
C SER A 61 -7.93 -7.41 3.39
N ARG A 62 -8.66 -7.20 2.30
CA ARG A 62 -9.60 -8.19 1.74
C ARG A 62 -8.85 -9.47 1.39
N GLU A 63 -9.36 -10.60 1.90
CA GLU A 63 -8.90 -11.93 1.50
C GLU A 63 -8.93 -12.02 -0.04
N THR A 64 -7.76 -12.29 -0.61
CA THR A 64 -7.55 -12.22 -2.06
C THR A 64 -7.55 -13.61 -2.69
N LYS A 65 -7.57 -14.67 -1.88
CA LYS A 65 -7.60 -16.06 -2.34
C LYS A 65 -8.98 -16.37 -2.95
N GLY A 66 -9.03 -16.50 -4.28
CA GLY A 66 -10.22 -16.87 -5.04
C GLY A 66 -10.86 -15.74 -5.86
N LEU A 67 -10.35 -14.51 -5.77
CA LEU A 67 -10.71 -13.45 -6.73
C LEU A 67 -9.98 -13.74 -8.04
N ASP A 68 -10.73 -14.19 -9.05
CA ASP A 68 -10.18 -14.45 -10.37
C ASP A 68 -9.70 -13.13 -11.00
N LEU A 69 -8.39 -13.00 -11.19
CA LEU A 69 -7.78 -11.83 -11.81
C LEU A 69 -8.34 -11.58 -13.21
N ALA A 70 -8.77 -12.63 -13.93
CA ALA A 70 -9.32 -12.49 -15.27
C ALA A 70 -10.62 -11.68 -15.27
N THR A 71 -11.46 -11.79 -14.24
CA THR A 71 -12.67 -10.96 -14.10
C THR A 71 -12.34 -9.48 -13.85
N ILE A 72 -11.29 -9.19 -13.09
CA ILE A 72 -10.83 -7.83 -12.82
C ILE A 72 -10.21 -7.20 -14.07
N ASP A 73 -9.43 -7.96 -14.82
CA ASP A 73 -8.81 -7.51 -16.08
C ASP A 73 -9.86 -7.31 -17.18
N ALA A 74 -10.89 -8.16 -17.27
CA ALA A 74 -12.01 -8.00 -18.20
C ALA A 74 -12.82 -6.72 -17.91
N ALA A 75 -13.13 -6.45 -16.63
CA ALA A 75 -13.83 -5.23 -16.23
C ALA A 75 -13.00 -3.95 -16.50
N ASP A 76 -11.68 -3.97 -16.30
CA ASP A 76 -10.78 -2.85 -16.64
C ASP A 76 -10.77 -2.60 -18.17
N ALA A 77 -10.76 -3.66 -18.98
CA ALA A 77 -10.78 -3.56 -20.43
C ALA A 77 -12.10 -2.95 -20.96
N GLU A 78 -13.26 -3.37 -20.43
CA GLU A 78 -14.56 -2.79 -20.76
C GLU A 78 -14.66 -1.30 -20.37
N ALA A 79 -14.13 -0.94 -19.19
CA ALA A 79 -14.11 0.45 -18.74
C ALA A 79 -13.23 1.34 -19.63
N ILE A 80 -12.12 0.83 -20.14
CA ILE A 80 -11.27 1.57 -21.09
C ILE A 80 -11.96 1.70 -22.45
N ALA A 81 -12.54 0.62 -22.96
CA ALA A 81 -13.24 0.62 -24.25
C ALA A 81 -14.40 1.62 -24.27
N SER A 82 -15.21 1.66 -23.21
CA SER A 82 -16.31 2.64 -23.11
C SER A 82 -15.81 4.09 -23.03
N ARG A 83 -14.70 4.35 -22.33
CA ARG A 83 -14.07 5.69 -22.30
C ARG A 83 -13.56 6.10 -23.67
N GLU A 84 -12.99 5.16 -24.44
CA GLU A 84 -12.55 5.44 -25.81
C GLU A 84 -13.72 5.71 -26.75
N GLU A 85 -14.81 4.96 -26.65
CA GLU A 85 -16.02 5.22 -27.43
C GLU A 85 -16.64 6.58 -27.11
N LEU A 86 -16.76 6.91 -25.81
CA LEU A 86 -17.26 8.22 -25.38
C LEU A 86 -16.36 9.36 -25.88
N ALA A 87 -15.03 9.20 -25.82
CA ALA A 87 -14.10 10.20 -26.34
C ALA A 87 -14.24 10.39 -27.86
N LYS A 88 -14.39 9.30 -28.61
CA LYS A 88 -14.63 9.34 -30.07
C LYS A 88 -15.97 9.96 -30.43
N ALA A 89 -17.01 9.70 -29.63
CA ALA A 89 -18.34 10.27 -29.80
C ALA A 89 -18.37 11.78 -29.51
N ASN A 90 -17.58 12.24 -28.53
CA ASN A 90 -17.52 13.66 -28.15
C ASN A 90 -16.63 14.51 -29.07
N LEU A 91 -15.86 13.87 -29.96
CA LEU A 91 -15.02 14.50 -30.99
C LEU A 91 -15.71 14.57 -32.37
N ARG A 92 -16.93 14.05 -32.49
CA ARG A 92 -17.78 14.14 -33.68
C ARG A 92 -18.92 15.12 -33.45
#